data_AF-A0A8S1QN15-F1
#
_entry.id   AF-A0A8S1QN15-F1
#
_cell.length_a   1.000
_cell.length_b   1.000
_cell.length_c   1.000
_cell.angle_alpha   90.00
_cell.angle_beta   90.00
_cell.angle_gamma   90.00
#
_symmetry.space_group_name_H-M   'P 1'
#
loop_
_entity.id
_entity.type
_entity.pdbx_description
1 polymer ?
#
loop_
_entity_poly.entity_id
_entity_poly.type
_entity_poly.pdbx_seq_one_letter_code
_entity_poly.pdbx_strand_id
1 'polypeptide(L)'
;MVFKSKSDYIFGAYSPCKWESTSSYKYVEDNTLSSFIFSQTHDQVYPLNQDQKQYAIYCYSKYYGPVFGQGCDIYINNNFTDGYSRLGHSYQFSQYKNLNDDPYLFGQNKPEIKESFDLDILKIIVVQQNDYNKKLNDITRITISLCINYQMDQHTTYLQVLFFISLKQKNLVMKTLIR
;
A
#
# COMPACT_ATOMS: atom_id res chain seq x y z
N MET A 1 -0.14 0.77 -4.80
CA MET A 1 -0.89 -0.42 -5.21
C MET A 1 -1.33 -1.23 -4.00
N VAL A 2 -2.44 -1.94 -4.16
CA VAL A 2 -3.00 -2.88 -3.19
C VAL A 2 -3.09 -4.23 -3.86
N PHE A 3 -2.75 -5.29 -3.13
CA PHE A 3 -2.77 -6.66 -3.59
C PHE A 3 -3.55 -7.55 -2.62
N LYS A 4 -4.21 -8.55 -3.19
CA LYS A 4 -4.80 -9.66 -2.44
C LYS A 4 -4.23 -10.98 -2.98
N SER A 5 -3.56 -11.76 -2.12
CA SER A 5 -3.04 -13.09 -2.50
C SER A 5 -4.14 -14.14 -2.58
N LYS A 6 -3.83 -15.33 -3.10
CA LYS A 6 -4.73 -16.49 -3.06
C LYS A 6 -5.02 -16.98 -1.64
N SER A 7 -4.10 -16.79 -0.70
CA SER A 7 -4.33 -16.99 0.74
C SER A 7 -5.20 -15.88 1.39
N ASP A 8 -5.79 -14.98 0.60
CA ASP A 8 -6.61 -13.84 1.04
C ASP A 8 -5.85 -12.81 1.91
N TYR A 9 -4.51 -12.77 1.85
CA TYR A 9 -3.73 -11.72 2.52
C TYR A 9 -3.79 -10.42 1.73
N ILE A 10 -4.01 -9.32 2.43
CA ILE A 10 -4.13 -7.99 1.83
C ILE A 10 -2.94 -7.14 2.27
N PHE A 11 -2.21 -6.65 1.29
CA PHE A 11 -0.97 -5.93 1.48
C PHE A 11 -0.70 -5.02 0.29
N GLY A 12 0.37 -4.24 0.39
CA GLY A 12 0.83 -3.46 -0.74
C GLY A 12 1.79 -2.39 -0.32
N ALA A 13 1.91 -1.41 -1.19
CA ALA A 13 2.77 -0.28 -0.95
C ALA A 13 2.24 0.96 -1.65
N TYR A 14 2.50 2.09 -1.02
CA TYR A 14 2.27 3.41 -1.58
C TYR A 14 3.62 4.08 -1.81
N SER A 15 3.75 4.77 -2.93
CA SER A 15 4.84 5.70 -3.18
C SER A 15 4.31 6.87 -4.00
N PRO A 16 4.75 8.11 -3.73
CA PRO A 16 4.46 9.24 -4.62
C PRO A 16 5.31 9.18 -5.91
N CYS A 17 6.31 8.31 -5.97
CA CYS A 17 7.16 8.14 -7.13
C CYS A 17 6.42 7.34 -8.21
N LYS A 18 6.60 7.75 -9.47
CA LYS A 18 6.03 7.05 -10.61
C LYS A 18 6.89 5.82 -10.94
N TRP A 19 6.27 4.65 -10.96
CA TRP A 19 6.91 3.46 -11.49
C TRP A 19 6.92 3.53 -13.02
N GLU A 20 8.09 3.43 -13.63
CA GLU A 20 8.26 3.53 -15.08
C GLU A 20 8.86 2.24 -15.63
N SER A 21 8.27 1.75 -16.71
CA SER A 21 8.76 0.60 -17.46
C SER A 21 10.02 1.01 -18.24
N THR A 22 11.20 0.90 -17.63
CA THR A 22 12.50 1.24 -18.23
C THR A 22 13.30 0.00 -18.65
N SER A 23 14.15 0.14 -19.65
CA SER A 23 15.12 -0.91 -20.05
C SER A 23 16.37 -0.92 -19.17
N SER A 24 16.64 0.17 -18.45
CA SER A 24 17.72 0.30 -17.48
C SER A 24 17.23 0.07 -16.05
N TYR A 25 18.11 -0.50 -15.23
CA TYR A 25 17.89 -0.66 -13.79
C TYR A 25 17.98 0.70 -13.11
N LYS A 26 16.87 1.18 -12.56
CA LYS A 26 16.80 2.52 -11.96
C LYS A 26 16.01 2.51 -10.66
N TYR A 27 16.62 3.02 -9.60
CA TYR A 27 15.89 3.41 -8.41
C TYR A 27 15.36 4.84 -8.54
N VAL A 28 14.19 5.09 -7.97
CA VAL A 28 13.59 6.42 -7.88
C VAL A 28 13.54 6.82 -6.42
N GLU A 29 14.08 8.00 -6.15
CA GLU A 29 14.11 8.59 -4.81
C GLU A 29 12.75 9.18 -4.43
N ASP A 30 12.32 8.92 -3.20
CA ASP A 30 11.20 9.62 -2.57
C ASP A 30 11.70 10.65 -1.56
N ASN A 31 11.89 11.89 -2.01
CA ASN A 31 12.32 13.00 -1.16
C ASN A 31 11.27 13.44 -0.13
N THR A 32 10.01 13.02 -0.28
CA THR A 32 8.94 13.38 0.67
C THR A 32 8.83 12.43 1.84
N LEU A 33 9.53 11.27 1.78
CA LEU A 33 9.42 10.17 2.75
C LEU A 33 7.98 9.70 2.97
N SER A 34 7.12 9.87 1.95
CA SER A 34 5.70 9.50 2.03
C SER A 34 5.47 8.05 1.60
N SER A 35 6.47 7.37 1.05
CA SER A 35 6.37 5.96 0.68
C SER A 35 6.28 5.07 1.91
N PHE A 36 5.44 4.04 1.84
CA PHE A 36 5.32 3.02 2.88
C PHE A 36 4.84 1.70 2.29
N ILE A 37 5.23 0.61 2.94
CA ILE A 37 4.63 -0.71 2.75
C ILE A 37 3.55 -0.90 3.81
N PHE A 38 2.49 -1.65 3.52
CA PHE A 38 1.49 -2.01 4.52
C PHE A 38 1.06 -3.47 4.37
N SER A 39 0.61 -4.03 5.49
CA SER A 39 -0.14 -5.27 5.55
C SER A 39 -1.42 -5.00 6.32
N GLN A 40 -2.57 -5.13 5.66
CA GLN A 40 -3.85 -5.04 6.36
C GLN A 40 -4.07 -6.28 7.20
N THR A 41 -3.72 -7.47 6.68
CA THR A 41 -3.87 -8.75 7.39
C THR A 41 -3.12 -8.76 8.74
N HIS A 42 -1.94 -8.12 8.80
CA HIS A 42 -1.15 -8.04 10.04
C HIS A 42 -1.32 -6.71 10.82
N ASP A 43 -2.20 -5.81 10.38
CA ASP A 43 -2.35 -4.46 10.94
C ASP A 43 -1.00 -3.67 11.04
N GLN A 44 -0.17 -3.78 9.99
CA GLN A 44 1.17 -3.18 9.96
C GLN A 44 1.36 -2.15 8.85
N VAL A 45 2.20 -1.16 9.15
CA VAL A 45 2.71 -0.17 8.20
C VAL A 45 4.22 -0.05 8.43
N TYR A 46 4.98 -0.08 7.34
CA TYR A 46 6.44 -0.03 7.31
C TYR A 46 6.84 1.22 6.53
N PRO A 47 7.15 2.34 7.22
CA PRO A 47 7.56 3.59 6.57
C PRO A 47 8.90 3.44 5.84
N LEU A 48 9.12 4.22 4.78
CA LEU A 48 10.43 4.31 4.14
C LEU A 48 11.48 4.84 5.13
N ASN A 49 12.64 4.19 5.19
CA ASN A 49 13.75 4.69 6.00
C ASN A 49 14.36 5.92 5.33
N GLN A 50 14.58 6.99 6.10
CA GLN A 50 15.15 8.24 5.61
C GLN A 50 16.51 8.05 4.92
N ASP A 51 17.36 7.17 5.46
CA ASP A 51 18.69 6.88 4.90
C ASP A 51 18.65 6.03 3.62
N GLN A 52 17.45 5.54 3.27
CA GLN A 52 17.20 4.66 2.13
C GLN A 52 16.24 5.30 1.12
N LYS A 53 15.99 6.61 1.24
CA LYS A 53 15.01 7.31 0.41
C LYS A 53 15.30 7.25 -1.08
N GLN A 54 16.58 7.17 -1.46
CA GLN A 54 17.06 6.99 -2.83
C GLN A 54 16.68 5.64 -3.46
N TYR A 55 16.17 4.70 -2.64
CA TYR A 55 15.79 3.35 -3.06
C TYR A 55 14.29 3.08 -2.87
N ALA A 56 13.43 4.12 -2.83
CA ALA A 56 12.01 3.98 -2.52
C ALA A 56 11.30 2.98 -3.45
N ILE A 57 11.46 3.14 -4.76
CA ILE A 57 10.95 2.20 -5.78
C ILE A 57 12.02 1.86 -6.79
N TYR A 58 11.88 0.69 -7.40
CA TYR A 58 12.77 0.21 -8.45
C TYR A 58 12.00 -0.04 -9.75
N CYS A 59 12.49 0.59 -10.81
CA CYS A 59 11.91 0.62 -12.14
C CYS A 59 12.74 -0.27 -13.07
N TYR A 60 12.12 -1.33 -13.60
CA TYR A 60 12.68 -2.17 -14.66
C TYR A 60 11.58 -3.01 -15.33
N SER A 61 11.55 -3.02 -16.66
CA SER A 61 10.35 -3.42 -17.41
C SER A 61 10.26 -4.88 -17.84
N LYS A 62 11.39 -5.53 -18.13
CA LYS A 62 11.35 -6.71 -19.01
C LYS A 62 10.71 -7.94 -18.36
N TYR A 63 10.83 -8.07 -17.03
CA TYR A 63 10.39 -9.26 -16.29
C TYR A 63 9.85 -8.93 -14.88
N TYR A 64 9.77 -7.65 -14.56
CA TYR A 64 9.49 -7.20 -13.20
C TYR A 64 8.20 -6.39 -13.25
N GLY A 65 7.32 -6.69 -12.30
CA GLY A 65 6.25 -5.80 -11.96
C GLY A 65 6.78 -4.77 -10.95
N PRO A 66 5.93 -4.32 -10.04
CA PRO A 66 6.32 -3.30 -9.09
C PRO A 66 7.32 -3.82 -8.05
N VAL A 67 8.32 -2.98 -7.76
CA VAL A 67 9.38 -3.28 -6.79
C VAL A 67 9.56 -2.08 -5.86
N PHE A 68 9.60 -2.36 -4.57
CA PHE A 68 9.80 -1.37 -3.51
C PHE A 68 11.06 -1.74 -2.72
N GLY A 69 11.98 -0.78 -2.56
CA GLY A 69 13.21 -0.96 -1.78
C GLY A 69 14.38 -1.59 -2.53
N GLN A 70 15.60 -1.28 -2.08
CA GLN A 70 16.88 -1.75 -2.64
C GLN A 70 17.08 -3.27 -2.51
N GLY A 71 16.57 -3.85 -1.42
CA GLY A 71 16.59 -5.30 -1.17
C GLY A 71 15.35 -6.01 -1.71
N CYS A 72 14.52 -5.30 -2.49
CA CYS A 72 13.19 -5.75 -2.90
C CYS A 72 12.36 -6.12 -1.67
N ASP A 73 12.15 -5.16 -0.77
CA ASP A 73 11.26 -5.30 0.39
C ASP A 73 9.89 -5.86 -0.04
N ILE A 74 9.41 -5.43 -1.21
CA ILE A 74 8.40 -6.15 -2.02
C ILE A 74 8.89 -6.24 -3.46
N TYR A 75 8.83 -7.44 -4.03
CA TYR A 75 8.91 -7.70 -5.47
C TYR A 75 7.72 -8.55 -5.91
N ILE A 76 7.04 -8.11 -6.96
CA ILE A 76 6.02 -8.89 -7.66
C ILE A 76 6.40 -8.91 -9.15
N ASN A 77 6.36 -10.09 -9.78
CA ASN A 77 6.62 -10.20 -11.21
C ASN A 77 5.47 -9.60 -12.04
N ASN A 78 5.72 -9.31 -13.32
CA ASN A 78 4.74 -8.68 -14.20
C ASN A 78 3.48 -9.54 -14.47
N ASN A 79 3.58 -10.86 -14.29
CA ASN A 79 2.46 -11.80 -14.41
C ASN A 79 1.73 -12.05 -13.08
N PHE A 80 2.09 -11.33 -12.01
CA PHE A 80 1.49 -11.40 -10.68
C PHE A 80 1.43 -12.81 -10.04
N THR A 81 2.27 -13.73 -10.50
CA THR A 81 2.30 -15.14 -10.08
C THR A 81 3.48 -15.45 -9.16
N ASP A 82 4.54 -14.66 -9.25
CA ASP A 82 5.78 -14.87 -8.52
C ASP A 82 6.29 -13.57 -7.92
N GLY A 83 7.20 -13.69 -6.96
CA GLY A 83 7.75 -12.57 -6.22
C GLY A 83 8.22 -12.97 -4.84
N TYR A 84 8.62 -11.98 -4.06
CA TYR A 84 9.00 -12.18 -2.65
C TYR A 84 8.86 -10.90 -1.85
N SER A 85 8.81 -11.03 -0.52
CA SER A 85 8.88 -9.92 0.43
C SER A 85 10.05 -10.12 1.38
N ARG A 86 10.89 -9.11 1.53
CA ARG A 86 12.06 -9.11 2.44
C ARG A 86 12.13 -7.76 3.16
N LEU A 87 11.22 -7.55 4.10
CA LEU A 87 11.11 -6.29 4.81
C LEU A 87 12.39 -6.00 5.62
N GLY A 88 12.71 -4.71 5.76
CA GLY A 88 13.81 -4.25 6.62
C GLY A 88 15.06 -3.81 5.87
N HIS A 89 15.04 -3.78 4.54
CA HIS A 89 16.14 -3.24 3.75
C HIS A 89 15.99 -1.72 3.58
N SER A 90 14.98 -1.28 2.83
CA SER A 90 14.72 0.14 2.61
C SER A 90 13.54 0.66 3.44
N TYR A 91 12.61 -0.21 3.80
CA TYR A 91 11.46 0.15 4.64
C TYR A 91 11.70 -0.31 6.07
N GLN A 92 11.30 0.51 7.03
CA GLN A 92 11.51 0.27 8.45
C GLN A 92 10.72 -0.97 8.90
N PHE A 93 11.46 -2.01 9.23
CA PHE A 93 10.93 -3.19 9.90
C PHE A 93 11.17 -3.04 11.41
N SER A 94 10.28 -2.30 12.08
CA SER A 94 10.41 -2.09 13.52
C SER A 94 9.58 -3.10 14.32
N GLN A 95 10.29 -3.95 15.07
CA GLN A 95 9.91 -4.59 16.35
C GLN A 95 8.93 -5.78 16.41
N TYR A 96 8.32 -6.28 15.33
CA TYR A 96 7.57 -7.54 15.42
C TYR A 96 8.52 -8.75 15.34
N LYS A 97 9.23 -8.98 16.45
CA LYS A 97 9.99 -10.22 16.76
C LYS A 97 9.08 -11.46 16.92
N ASN A 98 7.77 -11.34 16.73
CA ASN A 98 6.81 -12.44 16.81
C ASN A 98 6.14 -12.71 15.46
N LEU A 99 6.90 -12.78 14.36
CA LEU A 99 6.44 -13.53 13.18
C LEU A 99 6.69 -15.02 13.42
N ASN A 100 6.06 -15.57 14.46
CA ASN A 100 6.01 -17.02 14.62
C ASN A 100 5.01 -17.64 13.62
N ASP A 101 4.21 -16.83 12.93
CA ASP A 101 3.10 -17.33 12.11
C ASP A 101 3.21 -17.12 10.60
N ASP A 102 3.96 -16.14 10.07
CA ASP A 102 4.33 -16.14 8.65
C ASP A 102 5.36 -15.03 8.34
N PRO A 103 6.59 -15.32 7.86
CA PRO A 103 7.51 -14.27 7.44
C PRO A 103 7.06 -13.56 6.15
N TYR A 104 6.05 -14.09 5.46
CA TYR A 104 5.63 -13.61 4.15
C TYR A 104 4.49 -12.59 4.25
N LEU A 105 4.67 -11.45 3.61
CA LEU A 105 3.67 -10.38 3.55
C LEU A 105 2.33 -10.84 2.92
N PHE A 106 2.38 -11.92 2.14
CA PHE A 106 1.28 -12.50 1.37
C PHE A 106 0.75 -13.84 1.91
N GLY A 107 1.25 -14.34 3.05
CA GLY A 107 0.68 -15.55 3.72
C GLY A 107 0.93 -16.87 3.00
N GLN A 108 1.97 -16.94 2.18
CA GLN A 108 2.37 -18.09 1.37
C GLN A 108 3.81 -17.87 0.87
N ASN A 109 4.45 -18.86 0.25
CA ASN A 109 5.85 -18.73 -0.22
C ASN A 109 6.03 -17.84 -1.46
N LYS A 110 4.96 -17.60 -2.22
CA LYS A 110 4.93 -16.73 -3.41
C LYS A 110 3.68 -15.86 -3.37
N PRO A 111 3.67 -14.65 -3.96
CA PRO A 111 2.53 -13.76 -3.87
C PRO A 111 1.22 -14.32 -4.45
N GLU A 112 1.29 -15.00 -5.61
CA GLU A 112 0.14 -15.51 -6.37
C GLU A 112 -1.10 -14.62 -6.26
N ILE A 113 -1.00 -13.42 -6.84
CA ILE A 113 -2.01 -12.39 -6.65
C ILE A 113 -3.33 -12.82 -7.31
N LYS A 114 -4.39 -12.77 -6.53
CA LYS A 114 -5.77 -13.00 -6.95
C LYS A 114 -6.41 -11.70 -7.48
N GLU A 115 -6.17 -10.59 -6.78
CA GLU A 115 -6.72 -9.27 -7.12
C GLU A 115 -5.66 -8.17 -6.90
N SER A 116 -5.60 -7.15 -7.77
CA SER A 116 -4.68 -6.02 -7.65
C SER A 116 -5.33 -4.70 -8.05
N PHE A 117 -4.92 -3.62 -7.39
CA PHE A 117 -5.47 -2.27 -7.59
C PHE A 117 -4.38 -1.20 -7.57
N ASP A 118 -4.47 -0.25 -8.48
CA ASP A 118 -3.65 0.95 -8.44
C ASP A 118 -4.29 2.03 -7.57
N LEU A 119 -3.48 2.66 -6.71
CA LEU A 119 -3.93 3.71 -5.79
C LEU A 119 -4.15 5.05 -6.50
N ASP A 120 -3.60 5.25 -7.70
CA ASP A 120 -3.81 6.49 -8.45
C ASP A 120 -5.24 6.62 -9.00
N ILE A 121 -5.93 5.50 -9.29
CA ILE A 121 -7.37 5.50 -9.58
C ILE A 121 -8.18 5.86 -8.31
N LEU A 122 -7.68 5.50 -7.13
CA LEU A 122 -8.35 5.74 -5.86
C LEU A 122 -8.23 7.19 -5.37
N LYS A 123 -7.16 7.90 -5.73
CA LYS A 123 -7.06 9.36 -5.51
C LYS A 123 -8.22 10.11 -6.20
N ILE A 124 -8.60 9.68 -7.41
CA ILE A 124 -9.73 10.28 -8.14
C ILE A 124 -11.04 10.07 -7.37
N ILE A 125 -11.28 8.85 -6.86
CA ILE A 125 -12.50 8.52 -6.11
C ILE A 125 -12.57 9.31 -4.80
N VAL A 126 -11.48 9.41 -4.04
CA VAL A 126 -11.44 10.15 -2.77
C VAL A 126 -11.56 11.67 -2.97
N VAL A 127 -10.94 12.22 -4.02
CA VAL A 127 -11.05 13.65 -4.37
C VAL A 127 -12.48 13.98 -4.82
N GLN A 128 -13.08 13.15 -5.69
CA GLN A 128 -14.49 13.31 -6.08
C GLN A 128 -15.44 13.21 -4.88
N GLN A 129 -15.15 12.30 -3.94
CA GLN A 129 -15.94 12.13 -2.73
C GLN A 129 -15.83 13.34 -1.78
N ASN A 130 -14.64 13.94 -1.65
CA ASN A 130 -14.44 15.16 -0.86
C ASN A 130 -15.11 16.39 -1.47
N ASP A 131 -15.03 16.56 -2.80
CA ASP A 131 -15.72 17.64 -3.50
C ASP A 131 -17.25 17.49 -3.45
N TYR A 132 -17.74 16.25 -3.48
CA TYR A 132 -19.16 15.93 -3.26
C TYR A 132 -19.60 16.22 -1.82
N ASN A 133 -18.81 15.83 -0.82
CA ASN A 133 -19.08 16.08 0.60
C ASN A 133 -19.08 17.57 0.96
N LYS A 134 -18.25 18.39 0.30
CA LYS A 134 -18.21 19.84 0.48
C LYS A 134 -19.48 20.55 -0.03
N LYS A 135 -20.21 19.92 -0.97
CA LYS A 135 -21.52 20.40 -1.45
C LYS A 135 -22.69 19.97 -0.57
N LEU A 136 -22.53 18.98 0.31
CA LEU A 136 -23.61 18.40 1.13
C LEU A 136 -23.47 18.78 2.61
N ASN A 137 -23.37 20.07 2.90
CA ASN A 137 -23.60 20.59 4.25
C ASN A 137 -25.12 20.76 4.44
N ASP A 138 -25.76 19.79 5.11
CA ASP A 138 -26.73 20.02 6.20
C ASP A 138 -27.62 18.82 6.57
N ILE A 139 -27.55 17.67 5.87
CA ILE A 139 -28.31 16.45 6.27
C ILE A 139 -27.44 15.16 6.28
N THR A 140 -26.13 15.29 6.06
CA THR A 140 -25.30 14.22 5.48
C THR A 140 -24.33 13.54 6.46
N ARG A 141 -24.71 13.32 7.72
CA ARG A 141 -23.91 12.45 8.61
C ARG A 141 -24.47 11.03 8.74
N ILE A 142 -25.75 10.83 8.47
CA ILE A 142 -26.42 9.54 8.68
C ILE A 142 -26.48 8.73 7.37
N THR A 143 -26.59 9.38 6.21
CA THR A 143 -26.73 8.67 4.92
C THR A 143 -25.42 8.07 4.38
N ILE A 144 -24.24 8.62 4.74
CA ILE A 144 -22.95 8.05 4.31
C ILE A 144 -22.70 6.69 4.97
N SER A 145 -23.24 6.42 6.17
CA SER A 145 -23.26 5.07 6.75
C SER A 145 -24.20 4.10 6.03
N LEU A 146 -25.23 4.60 5.33
CA LEU A 146 -26.24 3.78 4.65
C LEU A 146 -25.89 3.47 3.19
N CYS A 147 -25.25 4.40 2.45
CA CYS A 147 -24.80 4.12 1.08
C CYS A 147 -23.63 3.12 1.01
N ILE A 148 -22.83 3.01 2.09
CA ILE A 148 -21.78 1.97 2.21
C ILE A 148 -22.40 0.55 2.28
N ASN A 149 -23.66 0.41 2.72
CA ASN A 149 -24.31 -0.90 2.82
C ASN A 149 -25.01 -1.38 1.54
N TYR A 150 -25.23 -0.54 0.53
CA TYR A 150 -26.09 -0.89 -0.62
C TYR A 150 -25.34 -1.31 -1.90
N GLN A 151 -24.01 -1.19 -1.94
CA GLN A 151 -23.16 -1.79 -2.99
C GLN A 151 -22.22 -2.83 -2.39
N MET A 152 -22.81 -3.78 -1.68
CA MET A 152 -22.14 -4.84 -0.94
C MET A 152 -22.24 -6.15 -1.71
N ASP A 153 -21.40 -6.29 -2.73
CA ASP A 153 -20.77 -7.58 -3.04
C ASP A 153 -19.43 -7.28 -3.73
N GLN A 154 -18.36 -7.83 -3.18
CA GLN A 154 -16.93 -7.60 -3.49
C GLN A 154 -16.28 -6.29 -3.00
N HIS A 155 -17.03 -5.23 -2.68
CA HIS A 155 -16.43 -3.92 -2.35
C HIS A 155 -16.10 -3.65 -0.86
N THR A 156 -16.53 -4.51 0.06
CA THR A 156 -16.43 -4.27 1.52
C THR A 156 -14.99 -4.21 2.03
N THR A 157 -14.12 -5.05 1.48
CA THR A 157 -12.70 -5.13 1.83
C THR A 157 -11.96 -3.82 1.54
N TYR A 158 -12.31 -3.13 0.46
CA TYR A 158 -11.60 -1.92 0.02
C TYR A 158 -11.86 -0.72 0.90
N LEU A 159 -13.10 -0.53 1.34
CA LEU A 159 -13.44 0.55 2.28
C LEU A 159 -12.71 0.37 3.60
N GLN A 160 -12.53 -0.88 4.04
CA GLN A 160 -11.73 -1.20 5.23
C GLN A 160 -10.25 -0.89 5.01
N VAL A 161 -9.65 -1.24 3.86
CA VAL A 161 -8.26 -0.86 3.51
C VAL A 161 -8.08 0.65 3.51
N LEU A 162 -9.00 1.40 2.88
CA LEU A 162 -8.91 2.85 2.78
C LEU A 162 -9.04 3.53 4.15
N PHE A 163 -9.99 3.07 4.97
CA PHE A 163 -10.16 3.56 6.32
C PHE A 163 -8.92 3.26 7.18
N PHE A 164 -8.38 2.05 7.04
CA PHE A 164 -7.15 1.62 7.69
C PHE A 164 -5.94 2.51 7.31
N ILE A 165 -5.69 2.68 6.01
CA ILE A 165 -4.58 3.52 5.51
C ILE A 165 -4.77 4.97 5.98
N SER A 166 -5.99 5.51 5.89
CA SER A 166 -6.29 6.88 6.33
C SER A 166 -6.05 7.08 7.82
N LEU A 167 -6.48 6.13 8.67
CA LEU A 167 -6.24 6.16 10.11
C LEU A 167 -4.75 6.07 10.47
N LYS A 168 -4.01 5.17 9.81
CA LYS A 168 -2.57 4.99 10.08
C LYS A 168 -1.75 6.19 9.60
N GLN A 169 -2.08 6.77 8.44
CA GLN A 169 -1.42 8.00 7.96
C GLN A 169 -1.66 9.18 8.89
N LYS A 170 -2.90 9.40 9.37
CA LYS A 170 -3.20 10.46 10.35
C LYS A 170 -2.39 10.28 11.64
N ASN A 171 -2.28 9.05 12.13
CA ASN A 171 -1.48 8.74 13.32
C ASN A 171 0.04 8.92 13.10
N LEU A 172 0.55 8.61 11.90
CA LEU A 172 1.96 8.81 11.57
C LEU A 172 2.30 10.30 11.50
N VAL A 173 1.47 11.12 10.85
CA VAL A 173 1.63 12.58 10.77
C VAL A 173 1.57 13.22 12.16
N MET A 174 0.62 12.79 13.00
CA MET A 174 0.50 13.28 14.39
C MET A 174 1.73 12.94 15.24
N LYS A 175 2.36 11.76 15.05
CA LYS A 175 3.57 11.38 15.79
C LYS A 175 4.80 12.19 15.37
N THR A 176 4.88 12.63 14.12
CA THR A 176 5.98 13.47 13.61
C THR A 176 5.87 14.93 14.08
N LEU A 177 4.65 15.43 14.36
CA LEU A 177 4.40 16.79 14.83
C LEU A 177 4.61 17.01 16.34
N ILE A 178 4.80 15.94 17.13
CA ILE A 178 4.95 15.99 18.60
C ILE A 178 6.43 15.82 19.03
N ARG A 179 7.39 15.97 18.11
CA ARG A 179 8.84 16.00 18.40
C ARG A 179 9.43 17.36 18.05
#